data_AF-A0A1T4LGP4-F1
#
_entry.id   AF-A0A1T4LGP4-F1
#
_cell.length_a   1.000
_cell.length_b   1.000
_cell.length_c   1.000
_cell.angle_alpha   90.00
_cell.angle_beta   90.00
_cell.angle_gamma   90.00
#
_symmetry.space_group_name_H-M   'P 1'
#
loop_
_entity.id
_entity.type
_entity.pdbx_description
1 polymer ?
#
loop_
_entity_poly.entity_id
_entity_poly.type
_entity_poly.pdbx_seq_one_letter_code
_entity_poly.pdbx_strand_id
1 'polypeptide(L)'
;MPTSLIVGIVVAVIIVLGVVVFPIVNKHQLKNMPYDQQIRIIMKSANKLHYFKNISDGTKGTLIYVKNKRKILAYPWMLIDGKMLCTKANPFDKWDYPEEQPPFTDEEVQIALRELEKYNKHSAVKLYLQEIK
;
A
#
# COMPACT_ATOMS: atom_id res chain seq x y z
N MET A 1 -28.60 13.21 -37.63
CA MET A 1 -28.12 11.92 -37.07
C MET A 1 -29.29 11.25 -36.37
N PRO A 2 -29.46 9.92 -36.47
CA PRO A 2 -30.54 9.22 -35.78
C PRO A 2 -30.36 9.34 -34.26
N THR A 3 -31.45 9.63 -33.54
CA THR A 3 -31.49 9.83 -32.08
C THR A 3 -30.92 8.65 -31.31
N SER A 4 -31.09 7.43 -31.81
CA SER A 4 -30.50 6.19 -31.25
C SER A 4 -28.97 6.21 -31.22
N LEU A 5 -28.33 6.83 -32.22
CA LEU A 5 -26.87 6.93 -32.31
C LEU A 5 -26.34 7.97 -31.32
N ILE A 6 -27.05 9.09 -31.14
CA ILE A 6 -26.73 10.10 -30.12
C ILE A 6 -26.82 9.49 -28.72
N VAL A 7 -27.90 8.78 -28.40
CA VAL A 7 -28.07 8.10 -27.10
C VAL A 7 -26.96 7.06 -26.89
N GLY A 8 -26.63 6.28 -27.91
CA GLY A 8 -25.54 5.30 -27.85
C GLY A 8 -24.18 5.94 -27.53
N ILE A 9 -23.86 7.07 -28.18
CA ILE A 9 -22.62 7.81 -27.89
C ILE A 9 -22.61 8.35 -26.46
N VAL A 10 -23.71 8.94 -26.00
CA VAL A 10 -23.80 9.50 -24.64
C VAL A 10 -23.60 8.41 -23.59
N VAL A 11 -24.25 7.25 -23.74
CA VAL A 11 -24.08 6.11 -22.83
C VAL A 11 -22.64 5.60 -22.84
N ALA A 12 -22.04 5.45 -24.02
CA ALA A 12 -20.65 5.02 -24.15
C ALA A 12 -19.69 5.99 -23.44
N VAL A 13 -19.88 7.30 -23.60
CA VAL A 13 -19.07 8.33 -22.92
C VAL A 13 -19.21 8.24 -21.40
N ILE A 14 -20.43 8.08 -20.87
CA ILE A 14 -20.66 7.94 -19.42
C ILE A 14 -19.94 6.70 -18.87
N ILE A 15 -20.01 5.58 -19.58
CA ILE A 15 -19.32 4.34 -19.18
C ILE A 15 -17.80 4.55 -19.18
N VAL A 16 -17.24 5.15 -20.24
CA VAL A 16 -15.80 5.45 -20.32
C VAL A 16 -15.36 6.38 -19.20
N LEU A 17 -16.12 7.42 -18.89
CA LEU A 17 -15.83 8.33 -17.78
C LEU A 17 -15.84 7.60 -16.43
N GLY A 18 -16.85 6.76 -16.17
CA GLY A 18 -16.96 6.02 -14.92
C GLY A 18 -15.90 4.94 -14.74
N VAL A 19 -15.54 4.22 -15.80
CA VAL A 19 -14.63 3.06 -15.74
C VAL A 19 -13.16 3.47 -15.88
N VAL A 20 -12.86 4.52 -16.65
CA VAL A 20 -11.46 4.90 -16.95
C VAL A 20 -11.05 6.17 -16.23
N VAL A 21 -11.82 7.25 -16.38
CA VAL A 21 -11.42 8.56 -15.86
C VAL A 21 -11.49 8.60 -14.33
N PHE A 22 -12.57 8.09 -13.74
CA PHE A 22 -12.76 8.12 -12.30
C PHE A 22 -11.64 7.37 -11.53
N PRO A 23 -11.23 6.13 -11.91
CA PRO A 23 -10.11 5.45 -11.24
C PRO A 23 -8.76 6.16 -11.38
N ILE A 24 -8.47 6.74 -12.54
CA ILE A 24 -7.22 7.47 -12.79
C ILE A 24 -7.13 8.69 -11.88
N VAL A 25 -8.22 9.49 -11.84
CA VAL A 25 -8.30 10.67 -10.98
C VAL A 25 -8.15 10.29 -9.51
N ASN A 26 -8.82 9.24 -9.06
CA ASN A 26 -8.73 8.78 -7.66
C ASN A 26 -7.30 8.34 -7.30
N LYS A 27 -6.61 7.62 -8.19
CA LYS A 27 -5.21 7.21 -7.99
C LYS A 27 -4.26 8.41 -7.92
N HIS A 28 -4.46 9.41 -8.78
CA HIS A 28 -3.69 10.65 -8.75
C HIS A 28 -3.94 11.45 -7.47
N GLN A 29 -5.19 11.59 -7.04
CA GLN A 29 -5.52 12.26 -5.79
C GLN A 29 -4.89 11.57 -4.59
N LEU A 30 -4.95 10.23 -4.52
CA LEU A 30 -4.31 9.47 -3.44
C LEU A 30 -2.80 9.71 -3.41
N LYS A 31 -2.11 9.72 -4.57
CA LYS A 31 -0.66 9.95 -4.62
C LYS A 31 -0.26 11.36 -4.13
N ASN A 32 -1.10 12.36 -4.38
CA ASN A 32 -0.82 13.76 -4.07
C ASN A 32 -1.25 14.18 -2.65
N MET A 33 -1.89 13.28 -1.92
CA MET A 33 -2.43 13.54 -0.60
C MET A 33 -1.34 13.46 0.50
N PRO A 34 -1.47 14.16 1.64
CA PRO A 34 -0.57 13.96 2.77
C PRO A 34 -0.51 12.50 3.24
N TYR A 35 0.67 12.07 3.69
CA TYR A 35 0.96 10.68 4.02
C TYR A 35 -0.05 10.05 5.00
N ASP A 36 -0.44 10.77 6.05
CA ASP A 36 -1.40 10.29 7.06
C ASP A 36 -2.80 10.03 6.49
N GLN A 37 -3.22 10.86 5.53
CA GLN A 37 -4.51 10.69 4.87
C GLN A 37 -4.46 9.54 3.85
N GLN A 38 -3.34 9.36 3.14
CA GLN A 38 -3.13 8.19 2.28
C GLN A 38 -3.26 6.89 3.06
N ILE A 39 -2.58 6.83 4.20
CA ILE A 39 -2.65 5.72 5.16
C ILE A 39 -4.10 5.46 5.56
N ARG A 40 -4.85 6.49 5.98
CA ARG A 40 -6.23 6.33 6.42
C ARG A 40 -7.14 5.77 5.32
N ILE A 41 -6.97 6.21 4.08
CA ILE A 41 -7.73 5.68 2.93
C ILE A 41 -7.37 4.22 2.67
N ILE A 42 -6.07 3.89 2.67
CA ILE A 42 -5.59 2.52 2.49
C ILE A 42 -6.15 1.62 3.60
N MET A 43 -6.11 2.06 4.85
CA MET A 43 -6.67 1.35 6.00
C MET A 43 -8.18 1.15 5.88
N LYS A 44 -8.95 2.15 5.44
CA LYS A 44 -10.40 2.00 5.23
C LYS A 44 -10.72 0.99 4.12
N SER A 45 -9.87 0.93 3.09
CA SER A 45 -9.99 0.00 1.95
C SER A 45 -9.48 -1.42 2.24
N ALA A 46 -8.83 -1.64 3.39
CA ALA A 46 -8.28 -2.92 3.81
C ALA A 46 -9.41 -3.93 4.13
N ASN A 47 -9.91 -4.60 3.09
CA ASN A 47 -10.91 -5.67 3.21
C ASN A 47 -10.26 -7.04 3.49
N LYS A 48 -8.92 -7.14 3.36
CA LYS A 48 -8.11 -8.28 3.77
C LYS A 48 -7.36 -7.95 5.05
N LEU A 49 -7.37 -8.89 5.99
CA LEU A 49 -6.80 -8.70 7.32
C LEU A 49 -5.30 -8.41 7.25
N HIS A 50 -4.51 -9.17 6.48
CA HIS A 50 -3.05 -8.98 6.44
C HIS A 50 -2.54 -8.84 5.02
N TYR A 51 -1.87 -7.74 4.69
CA TYR A 51 -1.17 -7.59 3.41
C TYR A 51 -0.12 -6.49 3.45
N PHE A 52 0.78 -6.51 2.47
CA PHE A 52 1.76 -5.46 2.23
C PHE A 52 1.35 -4.59 1.03
N LYS A 53 1.58 -3.28 1.15
CA LYS A 53 1.38 -2.31 0.07
C LYS A 53 2.60 -1.42 -0.06
N ASN A 54 3.17 -1.37 -1.25
CA ASN A 54 4.29 -0.47 -1.53
C ASN A 54 3.80 0.91 -1.94
N ILE A 55 4.36 1.95 -1.33
CA ILE A 55 4.20 3.36 -1.70
C ILE A 55 5.61 3.91 -1.96
N SER A 56 5.93 4.22 -3.21
CA SER A 56 7.29 4.60 -3.59
C SER A 56 7.34 5.58 -4.73
N ASP A 57 8.44 6.32 -4.83
CA ASP A 57 8.78 7.20 -5.95
C ASP A 57 9.71 6.50 -6.96
N GLY A 58 10.27 5.34 -6.60
CA GLY A 58 11.07 4.47 -7.46
C GLY A 58 12.40 4.07 -6.81
N THR A 59 13.15 5.04 -6.30
CA THR A 59 14.45 4.82 -5.65
C THR A 59 14.34 4.70 -4.13
N LYS A 60 13.26 5.21 -3.56
CA LYS A 60 12.91 5.05 -2.15
C LYS A 60 11.41 4.90 -1.98
N GLY A 61 11.01 4.46 -0.80
CA GLY A 61 9.60 4.35 -0.48
C GLY A 61 9.36 3.78 0.89
N THR A 62 8.10 3.48 1.13
CA THR A 62 7.66 2.80 2.33
C THR A 62 6.84 1.59 1.90
N LEU A 63 7.25 0.41 2.35
CA LEU A 63 6.40 -0.76 2.30
C LEU A 63 5.54 -0.75 3.56
N ILE A 64 4.22 -0.72 3.40
CA ILE A 64 3.29 -0.66 4.51
C ILE A 64 2.69 -2.04 4.73
N TYR A 65 2.92 -2.61 5.90
CA TYR A 65 2.16 -3.76 6.39
C TYR A 65 0.86 -3.29 7.01
N VAL A 66 -0.26 -3.83 6.54
CA VAL A 66 -1.59 -3.55 7.07
C VAL A 66 -2.09 -4.82 7.74
N LYS A 67 -2.32 -4.77 9.05
CA LYS A 67 -2.87 -5.88 9.86
C LYS A 67 -4.39 -5.78 10.03
N ASN A 68 -4.93 -4.57 9.99
CA ASN A 68 -6.37 -4.28 9.93
C ASN A 68 -6.57 -2.78 9.73
N LYS A 69 -7.84 -2.34 9.79
CA LYS A 69 -8.24 -0.92 9.68
C LYS A 69 -7.67 0.00 10.77
N ARG A 70 -6.99 -0.52 11.79
CA ARG A 70 -6.44 0.21 12.95
C ARG A 70 -4.97 -0.08 13.26
N LYS A 71 -4.32 -1.01 12.57
CA LYS A 71 -2.92 -1.41 12.83
C LYS A 71 -2.12 -1.46 11.54
N ILE A 72 -1.11 -0.60 11.43
CA ILE A 72 -0.17 -0.60 10.31
C ILE A 72 1.26 -0.44 10.79
N LEU A 73 2.19 -0.95 9.98
CA LEU A 73 3.62 -0.82 10.20
C LEU A 73 4.29 -0.40 8.90
N ALA A 74 5.05 0.68 8.95
CA ALA A 74 5.80 1.27 7.87
C ALA A 74 7.24 0.75 7.89
N TYR A 75 7.67 0.22 6.74
CA TYR A 75 9.04 -0.18 6.48
C TYR A 75 9.63 0.79 5.46
N PRO A 76 10.23 1.91 5.91
CA PRO A 76 10.96 2.80 5.01
C PRO A 76 12.12 2.01 4.39
N TRP A 77 12.30 2.14 3.08
CA TRP A 77 13.32 1.42 2.33
C TRP A 77 13.98 2.30 1.28
N MET A 78 15.21 1.93 0.92
CA MET A 78 15.95 2.50 -0.21
C MET A 78 16.33 1.38 -1.19
N LEU A 79 16.33 1.71 -2.48
CA LEU A 79 16.76 0.79 -3.53
C LEU A 79 18.29 0.75 -3.56
N ILE A 80 18.86 -0.39 -3.21
CA ILE A 80 20.30 -0.65 -3.22
C ILE A 80 20.52 -1.96 -3.97
N ASP A 81 21.31 -1.94 -5.04
CA ASP A 81 21.62 -3.11 -5.88
C ASP A 81 20.38 -3.89 -6.35
N GLY A 82 19.33 -3.16 -6.73
CA GLY A 82 18.07 -3.76 -7.18
C GLY A 82 17.25 -4.42 -6.05
N LYS A 83 17.58 -4.15 -4.79
CA LYS A 83 16.87 -4.66 -3.60
C LYS A 83 16.30 -3.51 -2.79
N MET A 84 15.11 -3.68 -2.23
CA MET A 84 14.55 -2.73 -1.27
C MET A 84 15.14 -3.03 0.10
N LEU A 85 16.13 -2.27 0.54
CA LEU A 85 16.71 -2.42 1.87
C LEU A 85 15.95 -1.57 2.88
N CYS A 86 15.36 -2.22 3.88
CA CYS A 86 14.69 -1.52 4.98
C CYS A 86 15.72 -0.70 5.78
N THR A 87 15.42 0.58 6.02
CA THR A 87 16.31 1.49 6.77
C THR A 87 15.90 1.61 8.25
N LYS A 88 14.85 0.90 8.67
CA LYS A 88 14.37 0.88 10.06
C LYS A 88 15.23 -0.10 10.87
N ALA A 89 15.87 0.39 11.94
CA ALA A 89 16.78 -0.40 12.77
C ALA A 89 16.10 -1.61 13.43
N ASN A 90 14.90 -1.40 13.99
CA ASN A 90 14.04 -2.50 14.45
C ASN A 90 12.72 -2.48 13.67
N PRO A 91 12.57 -3.37 12.66
CA PRO A 91 11.38 -3.39 11.83
C PRO A 91 10.09 -3.68 12.59
N PHE A 92 10.16 -4.35 13.76
CA PHE A 92 9.00 -4.81 14.54
C PHE A 92 8.89 -4.17 15.92
N ASP A 93 9.53 -3.02 16.16
CA ASP A 93 9.54 -2.34 17.47
C ASP A 93 8.12 -1.98 17.95
N LYS A 94 7.48 -1.04 17.26
CA LYS A 94 6.14 -0.57 17.56
C LYS A 94 5.33 -0.42 16.29
N TRP A 95 4.02 -0.58 16.44
CA TRP A 95 3.07 -0.21 15.40
C TRP A 95 3.18 1.30 15.13
N ASP A 96 3.24 1.72 13.85
CA ASP A 96 3.25 3.14 13.49
C ASP A 96 1.85 3.77 13.63
N TYR A 97 0.81 2.94 13.66
CA TYR A 97 -0.55 3.29 14.03
C TYR A 97 -1.19 2.07 14.70
N PRO A 98 -1.97 2.22 15.79
CA PRO A 98 -2.57 3.46 16.32
C PRO A 98 -1.60 4.30 17.18
N GLU A 99 -2.01 5.49 17.61
CA GLU A 99 -1.18 6.46 18.36
C GLU A 99 -0.62 5.88 19.67
N GLU A 100 -1.26 4.89 20.26
CA GLU A 100 -0.74 4.22 21.46
C GLU A 100 0.53 3.40 21.18
N GLN A 101 0.86 3.16 19.90
CA GLN A 101 2.05 2.46 19.42
C GLN A 101 2.41 1.21 20.26
N PRO A 102 1.47 0.25 20.42
CA PRO A 102 1.75 -0.93 21.22
C PRO A 102 2.93 -1.71 20.62
N PRO A 103 3.70 -2.44 21.44
CA PRO A 103 4.72 -3.35 20.93
C PRO A 103 4.09 -4.50 20.14
N PHE A 104 4.88 -5.13 19.28
CA PHE A 104 4.46 -6.36 18.61
C PHE A 104 4.43 -7.53 19.59
N THR A 105 3.44 -8.41 19.43
CA THR A 105 3.50 -9.76 20.03
C THR A 105 4.28 -10.69 19.11
N ASP A 106 4.87 -11.75 19.68
CA ASP A 106 5.64 -12.75 18.89
C ASP A 106 4.81 -13.36 17.75
N GLU A 107 3.53 -13.63 17.99
CA GLU A 107 2.60 -14.10 16.96
C GLU A 107 2.40 -13.09 15.83
N GLU A 108 2.28 -11.79 16.16
CA GLU A 108 2.13 -10.72 15.17
C GLU A 108 3.39 -10.61 14.29
N VAL A 109 4.58 -10.81 14.86
CA VAL A 109 5.85 -10.84 14.12
C VAL A 109 5.88 -12.03 13.16
N GLN A 110 5.53 -13.23 13.62
CA GLN A 110 5.53 -14.42 12.76
C GLN A 110 4.55 -14.31 11.59
N ILE A 111 3.36 -13.75 11.82
CA ILE A 111 2.40 -13.49 10.75
C ILE A 111 2.95 -12.46 9.77
N ALA A 112 3.54 -11.36 10.26
CA ALA A 112 4.11 -10.32 9.41
C ALA A 112 5.26 -10.84 8.54
N LEU A 113 6.14 -11.69 9.09
CA LEU A 113 7.21 -12.36 8.35
C LEU A 113 6.65 -13.28 7.25
N ARG A 114 5.64 -14.10 7.57
CA ARG A 114 4.99 -14.98 6.59
C ARG A 114 4.33 -14.21 5.45
N GLU A 115 3.67 -13.09 5.76
CA GLU A 115 3.08 -12.22 4.74
C GLU A 115 4.16 -11.48 3.93
N LEU A 116 5.30 -11.16 4.53
CA LEU A 116 6.42 -10.55 3.83
C LEU A 116 7.05 -11.55 2.85
N GLU A 117 7.19 -12.81 3.23
CA GLU A 117 7.62 -13.87 2.33
C GLU A 117 6.67 -14.03 1.14
N LYS A 118 5.35 -14.03 1.39
CA LYS A 118 4.35 -14.05 0.31
C LYS A 118 4.49 -12.85 -0.61
N TYR A 119 4.64 -11.65 -0.05
CA TYR A 119 4.89 -10.44 -0.83
C TYR A 119 6.15 -10.60 -1.71
N ASN A 120 7.27 -11.04 -1.13
CA ASN A 120 8.54 -11.23 -1.83
C ASN A 120 8.49 -12.34 -2.90
N LYS A 121 7.61 -13.33 -2.79
CA LYS A 121 7.40 -14.35 -3.83
C LYS A 121 6.70 -13.78 -5.08
N HIS A 122 5.84 -12.79 -4.91
CA HIS A 122 5.04 -12.21 -5.99
C HIS A 122 5.55 -10.83 -6.48
N SER A 123 6.39 -10.16 -5.70
CA SER A 123 6.96 -8.86 -6.05
C SER A 123 8.19 -9.02 -6.94
N ALA A 124 8.32 -8.16 -7.95
CA ALA A 124 9.51 -8.09 -8.80
C ALA A 124 10.75 -7.62 -8.04
N VAL A 125 10.56 -6.79 -7.01
CA VAL A 125 11.63 -6.30 -6.12
C VAL A 125 11.31 -6.70 -4.69
N LYS A 126 12.25 -7.36 -4.03
CA LYS A 126 12.08 -7.93 -2.69
C LYS A 126 12.54 -6.94 -1.61
N LEU A 127 11.81 -6.92 -0.50
CA LEU A 127 12.24 -6.21 0.70
C LEU A 127 13.16 -7.11 1.52
N TYR A 128 14.29 -6.56 1.92
CA TYR A 128 15.24 -7.15 2.85
C TYR A 128 15.25 -6.33 4.14
N LEU A 129 15.05 -7.01 5.26
CA LEU A 129 15.20 -6.41 6.58
C LEU A 129 16.69 -6.39 6.94
N GLN A 130 17.14 -5.33 7.61
CA GLN A 130 18.47 -5.35 8.22
C GLN A 130 18.49 -6.43 9.31
N GLU A 131 19.58 -7.19 9.39
CA GLU A 131 19.77 -8.14 10.48
C GLU A 131 19.77 -7.36 11.80
N ILE A 132 18.85 -7.75 12.69
CA ILE A 132 18.81 -7.24 14.06
C ILE A 132 20.02 -7.87 14.75
N LYS A 133 21.07 -7.07 14.99
CA LYS A 133 22.21 -7.48 15.82
C LYS A 133 21.84 -7.54 17.28
#